data_AF-A0A3D3T468-F1
#
_entry.id   AF-A0A3D3T468-F1
#
_cell.length_a   1.000
_cell.length_b   1.000
_cell.length_c   1.000
_cell.angle_alpha   90.00
_cell.angle_beta   90.00
_cell.angle_gamma   90.00
#
_symmetry.space_group_name_H-M   'P 1'
#
loop_
_entity.id
_entity.type
_entity.pdbx_description
1 polymer ?
#
loop_
_entity_poly.entity_id
_entity_poly.type
_entity_poly.pdbx_seq_one_letter_code
_entity_poly.pdbx_strand_id
1 'polypeptide(L)'
;EMQHIARRVHFNSSRTGIRLIGPKPQWARSDGGEAGMHPSNIHDNAYAPGSVDYTGDMPVILGPDGPSLGGFVCPATVISADLWKLGQLKAGDTLRFVPVSIAEAVHLSQAMEDEINTLTPRQSRPETLPIDRVVTTTPVLQQLDPVDNNQSQAPAVVYRPTGDRYVLVEYGPLVLDIRLRFRVHALMLWLEQRAIAGVLELTPGVRSLQVRYDPLRVSLETLLSILRDAEQDLGDVDALTIPSRTVHLPLSWNDPVCQQAVERYTHSVRGDAPWCPDNIEFIRRINGLESVDAVKRMVFDATYVVMGLGDVYLGAPVATPLDPRHRLVTTKYNPARTWTAENSVGIGGSYLCVYGMEGPGGYQLIGRTLQMWNRFQSTAAFERPWLLRFFDRIRFYEVGEEELAQIREEFPIGAYPLRIEEGSFCLGDYQAFLEQNSAGIAAFTEQRQHAFNAELARWIANGQLNFDSAQAPTEAPEEQAELPPGATAVDSPVAGNIWRLKVAPGGRVSRGQALAVLESMKTEIELSAPADGTVLRILRSEGQAVEAGQLLMILE
;
A
#
# COMPACT_ATOMS: atom_id res chain seq x y z
N GLU A 1 -12.79 20.82 -3.71
CA GLU A 1 -14.15 20.34 -4.06
C GLU A 1 -14.19 18.81 -4.09
N MET A 2 -14.58 18.15 -2.99
CA MET A 2 -14.70 16.67 -2.94
C MET A 2 -15.73 16.10 -3.93
N GLN A 3 -16.65 16.93 -4.43
CA GLN A 3 -17.63 16.56 -5.47
C GLN A 3 -17.00 16.15 -6.80
N HIS A 4 -15.69 16.38 -6.97
CA HIS A 4 -14.96 16.04 -8.17
C HIS A 4 -14.04 14.84 -8.03
N ILE A 5 -13.95 14.16 -6.87
CA ILE A 5 -12.98 13.07 -6.63
C ILE A 5 -13.04 11.93 -7.66
N ALA A 6 -14.24 11.56 -8.13
CA ALA A 6 -14.42 10.45 -9.05
C ALA A 6 -15.78 10.51 -9.76
N ARG A 7 -15.83 9.94 -10.97
CA ARG A 7 -17.07 9.88 -11.78
C ARG A 7 -17.47 8.47 -12.19
N ARG A 8 -16.51 7.57 -12.39
CA ARG A 8 -16.78 6.23 -12.95
C ARG A 8 -15.94 5.15 -12.29
N VAL A 9 -16.51 3.96 -12.12
CA VAL A 9 -15.80 2.77 -11.64
C VAL A 9 -14.97 2.17 -12.76
N HIS A 10 -13.68 1.94 -12.49
CA HIS A 10 -12.72 1.33 -13.39
C HIS A 10 -12.84 -0.21 -13.35
N PHE A 11 -12.58 -0.89 -14.47
CA PHE A 11 -12.68 -2.36 -14.55
C PHE A 11 -11.72 -3.10 -13.62
N ASN A 12 -10.58 -2.48 -13.30
CA ASN A 12 -9.59 -3.00 -12.36
C ASN A 12 -10.02 -2.79 -10.88
N SER A 13 -11.20 -3.30 -10.52
CA SER A 13 -11.82 -3.21 -9.20
C SER A 13 -12.11 -4.62 -8.65
N SER A 14 -11.89 -4.83 -7.35
CA SER A 14 -12.17 -6.11 -6.67
C SER A 14 -12.41 -5.90 -5.17
N ARG A 15 -12.50 -6.98 -4.38
CA ARG A 15 -12.63 -6.93 -2.90
C ARG A 15 -11.47 -6.21 -2.20
N THR A 16 -10.31 -6.12 -2.86
CA THR A 16 -9.15 -5.34 -2.39
C THR A 16 -9.36 -3.83 -2.51
N GLY A 17 -10.22 -3.40 -3.44
CA GLY A 17 -10.57 -2.00 -3.63
C GLY A 17 -11.18 -1.71 -4.99
N ILE A 18 -11.95 -0.62 -5.03
CA ILE A 18 -12.72 -0.17 -6.20
C ILE A 18 -12.00 1.03 -6.81
N ARG A 19 -11.36 0.81 -7.96
CA ARG A 19 -10.58 1.86 -8.63
C ARG A 19 -11.53 2.81 -9.36
N LEU A 20 -11.22 4.10 -9.29
CA LEU A 20 -12.08 5.14 -9.83
C LEU A 20 -11.37 5.92 -10.94
N ILE A 21 -12.16 6.39 -11.90
CA ILE A 21 -11.76 7.32 -12.94
C ILE A 21 -12.34 8.68 -12.57
N GLY A 22 -11.47 9.68 -12.49
CA GLY A 22 -11.81 11.04 -12.06
C GLY A 22 -10.79 12.07 -12.55
N PRO A 23 -11.06 13.36 -12.33
CA PRO A 23 -10.10 14.42 -12.58
C PRO A 23 -8.88 14.26 -11.67
N LYS A 24 -7.73 14.71 -12.19
CA LYS A 24 -6.49 14.72 -11.42
C LYS A 24 -6.60 15.69 -10.23
N PRO A 25 -6.08 15.31 -9.05
CA PRO A 25 -6.03 16.19 -7.90
C PRO A 25 -5.07 17.37 -8.14
N GLN A 26 -5.37 18.50 -7.51
CA GLN A 26 -4.42 19.60 -7.36
C GLN A 26 -3.74 19.44 -6.00
N TRP A 27 -2.44 19.19 -6.03
CA TRP A 27 -1.68 18.92 -4.81
C TRP A 27 -1.20 20.21 -4.14
N ALA A 28 -1.31 20.26 -2.81
CA ALA A 28 -0.83 21.38 -2.00
C ALA A 28 0.69 21.35 -1.75
N ARG A 29 1.38 20.28 -2.16
CA ARG A 29 2.82 20.06 -1.99
C ARG A 29 3.43 19.68 -3.35
N SER A 30 4.72 19.96 -3.53
CA SER A 30 5.49 19.56 -4.71
C SER A 30 5.85 18.07 -4.72
N ASP A 31 5.98 17.46 -3.55
CA ASP A 31 6.43 16.07 -3.35
C ASP A 31 6.06 15.58 -1.93
N GLY A 32 6.36 14.31 -1.64
CA GLY A 32 6.15 13.66 -0.35
C GLY A 32 7.41 13.53 0.52
N GLY A 33 8.53 14.15 0.14
CA GLY A 33 9.81 14.05 0.86
C GLY A 33 10.35 12.62 0.97
N GLU A 34 10.86 12.26 2.16
CA GLU A 34 11.45 10.93 2.44
C GLU A 34 10.45 9.76 2.35
N ALA A 35 9.15 10.05 2.29
CA ALA A 35 8.10 9.04 2.10
C ALA A 35 7.85 8.68 0.63
N GLY A 36 8.34 9.51 -0.32
CA GLY A 36 8.20 9.28 -1.75
C GLY A 36 8.04 10.57 -2.55
N MET A 37 8.27 10.49 -3.85
CA MET A 37 8.35 11.67 -4.73
C MET A 37 6.99 12.25 -5.12
N HIS A 38 5.94 11.44 -5.09
CA HIS A 38 4.62 11.91 -5.47
C HIS A 38 4.02 12.74 -4.32
N PRO A 39 3.35 13.88 -4.57
CA PRO A 39 2.73 14.69 -3.51
C PRO A 39 1.68 13.95 -2.67
N SER A 40 1.13 12.86 -3.20
CA SER A 40 0.21 11.99 -2.46
C SER A 40 0.93 11.08 -1.45
N ASN A 41 2.26 10.96 -1.51
CA ASN A 41 3.02 10.12 -0.60
C ASN A 41 3.08 10.71 0.81
N ILE A 42 2.90 9.84 1.80
CA ILE A 42 3.02 10.15 3.23
C ILE A 42 3.79 9.04 3.93
N HIS A 43 4.37 9.36 5.09
CA HIS A 43 4.92 8.32 5.96
C HIS A 43 3.81 7.35 6.33
N ASP A 44 4.08 6.06 6.09
CA ASP A 44 3.05 5.05 6.00
C ASP A 44 2.21 4.98 7.30
N ASN A 45 0.89 4.99 7.14
CA ASN A 45 -0.09 4.98 8.22
C ASN A 45 -1.18 3.93 7.95
N ALA A 46 -2.00 3.69 8.97
CA ALA A 46 -3.11 2.76 8.84
C ALA A 46 -4.30 3.40 8.10
N TYR A 47 -4.98 2.58 7.31
CA TYR A 47 -6.19 2.91 6.56
C TYR A 47 -7.43 2.26 7.16
N ALA A 48 -8.59 2.84 6.87
CA ALA A 48 -9.87 2.23 7.19
C ALA A 48 -10.49 1.60 5.93
N PRO A 49 -11.25 0.50 6.05
CA PRO A 49 -12.12 0.05 4.98
C PRO A 49 -13.05 1.18 4.54
N GLY A 50 -13.16 1.39 3.22
CA GLY A 50 -13.90 2.51 2.64
C GLY A 50 -13.12 3.81 2.50
N SER A 51 -11.87 3.90 2.97
CA SER A 51 -11.00 5.05 2.70
C SER A 51 -10.79 5.22 1.19
N VAL A 52 -10.85 6.45 0.70
CA VAL A 52 -10.56 6.80 -0.69
C VAL A 52 -9.07 7.11 -0.79
N ASP A 53 -8.28 6.13 -1.17
CA ASP A 53 -6.82 6.22 -1.22
C ASP A 53 -6.32 6.72 -2.56
N TYR A 54 -5.38 7.68 -2.56
CA TYR A 54 -4.77 8.27 -3.76
C TYR A 54 -3.40 7.66 -4.05
N THR A 55 -3.41 6.51 -4.73
CA THR A 55 -2.20 5.85 -5.24
C THR A 55 -1.64 6.63 -6.43
N GLY A 56 -0.86 7.68 -6.16
CA GLY A 56 -0.54 8.69 -7.16
C GLY A 56 -1.71 9.63 -7.39
N ASP A 57 -2.04 9.90 -8.66
CA ASP A 57 -3.18 10.74 -9.07
C ASP A 57 -4.50 9.97 -9.20
N MET A 58 -4.48 8.65 -9.03
CA MET A 58 -5.63 7.76 -9.26
C MET A 58 -6.25 7.29 -7.94
N PRO A 59 -7.53 7.61 -7.67
CA PRO A 59 -8.20 7.17 -6.44
C PRO A 59 -8.67 5.71 -6.50
N VAL A 60 -8.64 5.05 -5.34
CA VAL A 60 -9.22 3.72 -5.09
C VAL A 60 -9.96 3.73 -3.75
N ILE A 61 -11.20 3.24 -3.73
CA ILE A 61 -11.91 3.00 -2.47
C ILE A 61 -11.43 1.67 -1.91
N LEU A 62 -10.81 1.67 -0.73
CA LEU A 62 -10.26 0.46 -0.12
C LEU A 62 -11.39 -0.48 0.30
N GLY A 63 -11.30 -1.74 -0.14
CA GLY A 63 -12.30 -2.76 0.16
C GLY A 63 -12.00 -3.53 1.46
N PRO A 64 -12.85 -4.51 1.82
CA PRO A 64 -12.64 -5.32 3.02
C PRO A 64 -11.40 -6.22 2.97
N ASP A 65 -10.93 -6.59 1.77
CA ASP A 65 -9.65 -7.30 1.59
C ASP A 65 -8.54 -6.31 1.17
N GLY A 66 -8.72 -5.02 1.46
CA GLY A 66 -7.81 -3.96 1.09
C GLY A 66 -6.59 -3.85 1.99
N PRO A 67 -5.60 -3.03 1.59
CA PRO A 67 -4.40 -2.78 2.38
C PRO A 67 -4.76 -2.17 3.75
N SER A 68 -4.04 -2.60 4.80
CA SER A 68 -4.21 -2.04 6.14
C SER A 68 -3.27 -0.86 6.40
N LEU A 69 -2.01 -0.95 5.99
CA LEU A 69 -1.00 0.08 6.17
C LEU A 69 -0.46 0.49 4.79
N GLY A 70 -0.27 1.79 4.56
CA GLY A 70 0.31 2.28 3.31
C GLY A 70 0.69 3.75 3.34
N GLY A 71 1.37 4.20 2.29
CA GLY A 71 2.03 5.51 2.22
C GLY A 71 1.45 6.48 1.21
N PHE A 72 0.12 6.55 1.15
CA PHE A 72 -0.68 7.43 0.31
C PHE A 72 -1.78 8.13 1.10
N VAL A 73 -2.14 9.36 0.72
CA VAL A 73 -3.19 10.14 1.40
C VAL A 73 -4.60 9.63 1.10
N CYS A 74 -5.46 9.68 2.12
CA CYS A 74 -6.89 9.41 2.01
C CYS A 74 -7.72 10.66 2.39
N PRO A 75 -8.24 11.45 1.42
CA PRO A 75 -9.01 12.65 1.72
C PRO A 75 -10.42 12.38 2.29
N ALA A 76 -10.97 11.18 2.11
CA ALA A 76 -12.30 10.82 2.56
C ALA A 76 -12.39 9.34 2.93
N THR A 77 -13.41 8.97 3.70
CA THR A 77 -13.75 7.57 4.01
C THR A 77 -15.26 7.40 3.94
N VAL A 78 -15.72 6.37 3.25
CA VAL A 78 -17.14 6.01 3.18
C VAL A 78 -17.61 5.59 4.56
N ILE A 79 -18.72 6.16 5.02
CA ILE A 79 -19.29 5.85 6.34
C ILE A 79 -19.69 4.37 6.44
N SER A 80 -19.64 3.82 7.65
CA SER A 80 -19.95 2.41 7.93
C SER A 80 -21.31 1.98 7.35
N ALA A 81 -22.34 2.81 7.53
CA ALA A 81 -23.70 2.56 7.04
C ALA A 81 -23.83 2.52 5.50
N ASP A 82 -22.88 3.09 4.77
CA ASP A 82 -22.89 3.14 3.29
C ASP A 82 -21.89 2.14 2.65
N LEU A 83 -21.08 1.43 3.44
CA LEU A 83 -20.09 0.48 2.90
C LEU A 83 -20.71 -0.60 2.01
N TRP A 84 -21.94 -1.04 2.28
CA TRP A 84 -22.62 -2.06 1.47
C TRP A 84 -22.82 -1.62 0.02
N LYS A 85 -22.97 -0.31 -0.23
CA LYS A 85 -23.14 0.24 -1.59
C LYS A 85 -21.92 -0.05 -2.45
N LEU A 86 -20.72 -0.06 -1.84
CA LEU A 86 -19.48 -0.39 -2.54
C LEU A 86 -19.51 -1.82 -3.10
N GLY A 87 -20.11 -2.76 -2.36
CA GLY A 87 -20.26 -4.14 -2.80
C GLY A 87 -21.24 -4.35 -3.96
N GLN A 88 -21.97 -3.31 -4.38
CA GLN A 88 -22.90 -3.36 -5.51
C GLN A 88 -22.35 -2.73 -6.79
N LEU A 89 -21.21 -2.03 -6.71
CA LEU A 89 -20.62 -1.31 -7.84
C LEU A 89 -20.05 -2.27 -8.88
N LYS A 90 -20.27 -1.94 -10.15
CA LYS A 90 -19.74 -2.63 -11.33
C LYS A 90 -18.87 -1.70 -12.17
N ALA A 91 -18.00 -2.27 -12.99
CA ALA A 91 -17.24 -1.50 -13.97
C ALA A 91 -18.18 -0.65 -14.84
N GLY A 92 -17.87 0.63 -15.00
CA GLY A 92 -18.70 1.57 -15.75
C GLY A 92 -19.76 2.31 -14.92
N ASP A 93 -20.09 1.85 -13.70
CA ASP A 93 -21.02 2.56 -12.82
C ASP A 93 -20.51 3.97 -12.50
N THR A 94 -21.44 4.89 -12.27
CA THR A 94 -21.12 6.26 -11.84
C THR A 94 -21.47 6.45 -10.37
N LEU A 95 -20.66 7.26 -9.68
CA LEU A 95 -20.88 7.55 -8.26
C LEU A 95 -20.57 9.02 -7.95
N ARG A 96 -21.12 9.49 -6.83
CA ARG A 96 -20.84 10.81 -6.28
C ARG A 96 -20.69 10.69 -4.77
N PHE A 97 -19.59 11.20 -4.23
CA PHE A 97 -19.40 11.32 -2.78
C PHE A 97 -20.25 12.45 -2.22
N VAL A 98 -21.00 12.15 -1.16
CA VAL A 98 -21.82 13.11 -0.43
C VAL A 98 -21.17 13.28 0.95
N PRO A 99 -20.79 14.50 1.35
CA PRO A 99 -20.29 14.75 2.70
C PRO A 99 -21.35 14.40 3.74
N VAL A 100 -20.93 13.74 4.81
CA VAL A 100 -21.79 13.33 5.94
C VAL A 100 -21.11 13.76 7.24
N SER A 101 -21.88 14.35 8.16
CA SER A 101 -21.34 14.69 9.48
C SER A 101 -21.12 13.43 10.33
N ILE A 102 -20.19 13.46 11.28
CA ILE A 102 -19.97 12.31 12.18
C ILE A 102 -21.27 11.96 12.91
N ALA A 103 -22.01 12.95 13.42
CA ALA A 103 -23.29 12.71 14.10
C ALA A 103 -24.33 12.00 13.20
N GLU A 104 -24.43 12.40 11.93
CA GLU A 104 -25.30 11.73 10.96
C GLU A 104 -24.82 10.30 10.67
N ALA A 105 -23.52 10.08 10.53
CA ALA A 105 -22.97 8.74 10.31
C ALA A 105 -23.23 7.79 11.49
N VAL A 106 -23.10 8.30 12.73
CA VAL A 106 -23.44 7.54 13.95
C VAL A 106 -24.95 7.26 14.00
N HIS A 107 -25.79 8.24 13.66
CA HIS A 107 -27.24 8.04 13.61
C HIS A 107 -27.65 6.95 12.60
N LEU A 108 -27.05 6.96 11.40
CA LEU A 108 -27.30 5.95 10.38
C LEU A 108 -26.82 4.56 10.82
N SER A 109 -25.68 4.48 11.52
CA SER A 109 -25.20 3.22 12.10
C SER A 109 -26.16 2.69 13.17
N GLN A 110 -26.65 3.54 14.08
CA GLN A 110 -27.64 3.14 15.09
C GLN A 110 -28.95 2.68 14.43
N ALA A 111 -29.44 3.39 13.42
CA ALA A 111 -30.66 3.01 12.71
C ALA A 111 -30.53 1.65 12.01
N MET A 112 -29.36 1.35 11.44
CA MET A 112 -29.07 0.05 10.85
C MET A 112 -29.03 -1.07 11.89
N GLU A 113 -28.38 -0.87 13.04
CA GLU A 113 -28.38 -1.82 14.15
C GLU A 113 -29.80 -2.06 14.69
N ASP A 114 -30.59 -1.00 14.85
CA ASP A 114 -31.98 -1.11 15.29
C ASP A 114 -32.83 -1.91 14.29
N GLU A 115 -32.67 -1.66 12.98
CA GLU A 115 -33.38 -2.40 11.94
C GLU A 115 -33.01 -3.88 11.94
N ILE A 116 -31.73 -4.22 12.07
CA ILE A 116 -31.27 -5.61 12.18
C ILE A 116 -31.84 -6.29 13.44
N ASN A 117 -31.79 -5.62 14.58
CA ASN A 117 -32.21 -6.19 15.87
C ASN A 117 -33.74 -6.32 15.99
N THR A 118 -34.50 -5.40 15.38
CA THR A 118 -35.97 -5.38 15.47
C THR A 118 -36.67 -5.97 14.25
N LEU A 119 -35.92 -6.25 13.17
CA LEU A 119 -36.43 -6.66 11.86
C LEU A 119 -37.55 -5.73 11.33
N THR A 120 -37.53 -4.46 11.76
CA THR A 120 -38.53 -3.46 11.41
C THR A 120 -37.84 -2.35 10.63
N PRO A 121 -38.29 -2.04 9.40
CA PRO A 121 -37.70 -0.98 8.60
C PRO A 121 -37.70 0.35 9.36
N ARG A 122 -36.52 0.92 9.55
CA ARG A 122 -36.37 2.27 10.10
C ARG A 122 -36.19 3.25 8.93
N GLN A 123 -37.26 3.95 8.56
CA GLN A 123 -37.09 5.12 7.69
C GLN A 123 -36.41 6.23 8.48
N SER A 124 -35.19 6.59 8.09
CA SER A 124 -34.93 7.81 7.32
C SER A 124 -33.44 8.10 7.35
N ARG A 125 -32.79 8.13 6.18
CA ARG A 125 -31.64 9.03 6.03
C ARG A 125 -32.22 10.42 6.35
N PRO A 126 -31.73 11.15 7.37
CA PRO A 126 -32.23 12.49 7.63
C PRO A 126 -32.14 13.31 6.33
N GLU A 127 -32.98 14.34 6.18
CA GLU A 127 -32.84 15.26 5.04
C GLU A 127 -31.36 15.64 4.93
N THR A 128 -30.75 15.34 3.78
CA THR A 128 -29.33 15.58 3.57
C THR A 128 -29.05 17.03 3.88
N LEU A 129 -28.26 17.27 4.92
CA LEU A 129 -27.91 18.63 5.30
C LEU A 129 -27.28 19.33 4.09
N PRO A 130 -27.58 20.62 3.88
CA PRO A 130 -26.88 21.43 2.89
C PRO A 130 -25.36 21.26 3.05
N ILE A 131 -24.64 21.14 1.93
CA ILE A 131 -23.21 20.78 1.94
C ILE A 131 -22.37 21.76 2.76
N ASP A 132 -22.76 23.03 2.79
CA ASP A 132 -22.18 24.12 3.58
C ASP A 132 -22.31 23.93 5.10
N ARG A 133 -23.26 23.09 5.55
CA ARG A 133 -23.43 22.73 6.97
C ARG A 133 -22.63 21.49 7.39
N VAL A 134 -22.10 20.74 6.43
CA VAL A 134 -21.38 19.48 6.67
C VAL A 134 -19.90 19.59 6.33
N VAL A 135 -19.57 20.35 5.28
CA VAL A 135 -18.18 20.57 4.87
C VAL A 135 -17.53 21.57 5.80
N THR A 136 -16.61 21.06 6.61
CA THR A 136 -15.72 21.89 7.43
C THR A 136 -14.58 22.45 6.57
N THR A 137 -14.00 23.57 7.02
CA THR A 137 -12.78 24.13 6.39
C THR A 137 -11.56 23.24 6.60
N THR A 138 -11.60 22.33 7.58
CA THR A 138 -10.51 21.42 7.92
C THR A 138 -11.02 20.05 8.40
N PRO A 139 -10.35 18.93 8.05
CA PRO A 139 -10.61 17.62 8.63
C PRO A 139 -9.89 17.42 9.98
N VAL A 140 -9.27 18.46 10.56
CA VAL A 140 -8.63 18.36 11.89
C VAL A 140 -9.71 18.46 12.97
N LEU A 141 -9.87 17.41 13.77
CA LEU A 141 -10.80 17.37 14.92
C LEU A 141 -10.25 18.20 16.08
N GLN A 142 -8.97 18.02 16.35
CA GLN A 142 -8.25 18.68 17.43
C GLN A 142 -6.76 18.71 17.08
N GLN A 143 -6.06 19.73 17.58
CA GLN A 143 -4.61 19.80 17.56
C GLN A 143 -4.10 20.13 18.97
N LEU A 144 -2.98 19.52 19.35
CA LEU A 144 -2.19 19.88 20.52
C LEU A 144 -0.87 20.46 20.03
N ASP A 145 -0.52 21.64 20.53
CA ASP A 145 0.75 22.28 20.24
C ASP A 145 1.90 21.53 20.93
N PRO A 146 3.12 21.61 20.38
CA PRO A 146 4.27 21.00 21.02
C PRO A 146 4.51 21.65 22.39
N VAL A 147 4.79 20.83 23.40
CA VAL A 147 5.16 21.30 24.74
C VAL A 147 6.67 21.17 24.85
N ASP A 148 7.34 22.31 24.99
CA ASP A 148 8.75 22.39 25.32
C ASP A 148 8.88 23.08 26.68
N ASN A 149 8.98 22.27 27.72
CA ASN A 149 9.42 22.73 29.03
C ASN A 149 10.59 21.84 29.46
N ASN A 150 11.47 22.31 30.34
CA ASN A 150 12.68 21.60 30.80
C ASN A 150 12.44 20.16 31.36
N GLN A 151 11.20 19.67 31.38
CA GLN A 151 10.77 18.36 31.85
C GLN A 151 10.13 17.47 30.75
N SER A 152 9.71 18.00 29.59
CA SER A 152 9.04 17.23 28.53
C SER A 152 9.17 17.92 27.16
N GLN A 153 9.61 17.16 26.14
CA GLN A 153 9.61 17.57 24.73
C GLN A 153 8.53 16.80 23.95
N ALA A 154 7.26 17.10 24.24
CA ALA A 154 6.15 16.43 23.55
C ALA A 154 5.97 17.04 22.14
N PRO A 155 5.93 16.23 21.07
CA PRO A 155 5.68 16.73 19.71
C PRO A 155 4.23 17.23 19.60
N ALA A 156 3.98 18.06 18.58
CA ALA A 156 2.62 18.42 18.20
C ALA A 156 1.79 17.17 17.89
N VAL A 157 0.49 17.18 18.21
CA VAL A 157 -0.43 16.07 17.94
C VAL A 157 -1.61 16.56 17.12
N VAL A 158 -1.93 15.88 16.03
CA VAL A 158 -3.09 16.18 15.19
C VAL A 158 -4.05 14.99 15.19
N TYR A 159 -5.31 15.24 15.51
CA TYR A 159 -6.37 14.24 15.50
C TYR A 159 -7.25 14.44 14.26
N ARG A 160 -7.40 13.39 13.44
CA ARG A 160 -8.21 13.40 12.22
C ARG A 160 -9.28 12.30 12.28
N PRO A 161 -10.47 12.50 11.71
CA PRO A 161 -11.40 11.41 11.51
C PRO A 161 -10.89 10.53 10.37
N THR A 162 -11.11 9.22 10.46
CA THR A 162 -10.89 8.29 9.33
C THR A 162 -12.16 7.47 9.14
N GLY A 163 -13.22 8.16 8.74
CA GLY A 163 -14.60 7.64 8.79
C GLY A 163 -15.24 7.85 10.16
N ASP A 164 -16.37 7.18 10.40
CA ASP A 164 -17.19 7.29 11.62
C ASP A 164 -16.79 6.35 12.75
N ARG A 165 -15.81 5.47 12.50
CA ARG A 165 -15.34 4.44 13.45
C ARG A 165 -13.84 4.48 13.75
N TYR A 166 -13.14 5.50 13.28
CA TYR A 166 -11.69 5.60 13.45
C TYR A 166 -11.24 7.04 13.72
N VAL A 167 -10.27 7.19 14.60
CA VAL A 167 -9.49 8.42 14.79
C VAL A 167 -8.04 8.13 14.45
N LEU A 168 -7.44 8.95 13.60
CA LEU A 168 -6.01 8.92 13.32
C LEU A 168 -5.31 9.97 14.18
N VAL A 169 -4.40 9.53 15.04
CA VAL A 169 -3.53 10.35 15.87
C VAL A 169 -2.19 10.50 15.16
N GLU A 170 -1.77 11.71 14.82
CA GLU A 170 -0.53 11.99 14.06
C GLU A 170 0.45 12.83 14.89
N TYR A 171 1.72 12.41 14.97
CA TYR A 171 2.73 13.09 15.80
C TYR A 171 3.77 13.87 15.00
N GLY A 172 4.01 15.13 15.39
CA GLY A 172 5.12 15.94 14.90
C GLY A 172 5.02 16.31 13.41
N PRO A 173 6.12 16.77 12.78
CA PRO A 173 6.14 17.06 11.34
C PRO A 173 6.12 15.78 10.49
N LEU A 174 5.92 15.93 9.18
CA LEU A 174 5.97 14.84 8.20
C LEU A 174 7.44 14.44 7.93
N VAL A 175 8.06 13.78 8.89
CA VAL A 175 9.44 13.30 8.83
C VAL A 175 9.54 11.85 9.30
N LEU A 176 10.60 11.16 8.86
CA LEU A 176 10.95 9.85 9.39
C LEU A 176 11.81 10.01 10.65
N ASP A 177 11.13 10.01 11.81
CA ASP A 177 11.76 10.07 13.12
C ASP A 177 11.31 8.89 14.00
N ILE A 178 12.28 8.06 14.39
CA ILE A 178 12.05 6.88 15.24
C ILE A 178 11.53 7.30 16.63
N ARG A 179 11.88 8.50 17.11
CA ARG A 179 11.34 9.04 18.37
C ARG A 179 9.81 9.16 18.32
N LEU A 180 9.27 9.64 17.20
CA LEU A 180 7.82 9.73 17.01
C LEU A 180 7.19 8.34 17.05
N ARG A 181 7.86 7.32 16.50
CA ARG A 181 7.37 5.94 16.55
C ARG A 181 7.40 5.35 17.96
N PHE A 182 8.39 5.69 18.79
CA PHE A 182 8.41 5.35 20.21
C PHE A 182 7.22 5.99 20.93
N ARG A 183 6.90 7.25 20.65
CA ARG A 183 5.72 7.91 21.22
C ARG A 183 4.41 7.24 20.80
N VAL A 184 4.26 6.89 19.52
CA VAL A 184 3.13 6.08 19.02
C VAL A 184 3.00 4.77 19.82
N HIS A 185 4.12 4.09 20.08
CA HIS A 185 4.09 2.85 20.84
C HIS A 185 3.69 3.08 22.30
N ALA A 186 4.20 4.14 22.92
CA ALA A 186 3.87 4.49 24.29
C ALA A 186 2.36 4.75 24.43
N LEU A 187 1.75 5.51 23.50
CA LEU A 187 0.30 5.71 23.46
C LEU A 187 -0.45 4.39 23.27
N MET A 188 0.00 3.55 22.34
CA MET A 188 -0.61 2.24 22.10
C MET A 188 -0.64 1.39 23.37
N LEU A 189 0.50 1.24 24.06
CA LEU A 189 0.60 0.48 25.31
C LEU A 189 -0.26 1.11 26.42
N TRP A 190 -0.30 2.44 26.51
CA TRP A 190 -1.13 3.15 27.49
C TRP A 190 -2.63 2.87 27.30
N LEU A 191 -3.10 2.83 26.04
CA LEU A 191 -4.49 2.52 25.70
C LEU A 191 -4.81 1.04 25.95
N GLU A 192 -3.90 0.12 25.57
CA GLU A 192 -4.06 -1.32 25.81
C GLU A 192 -4.19 -1.63 27.30
N GLN A 193 -3.35 -1.01 28.15
CA GLN A 193 -3.38 -1.22 29.59
C GLN A 193 -4.67 -0.76 30.25
N ARG A 194 -5.31 0.29 29.71
CA ARG A 194 -6.57 0.84 30.25
C ARG A 194 -7.82 0.12 29.77
N ALA A 195 -7.74 -0.65 28.67
CA ALA A 195 -8.84 -1.43 28.12
C ALA A 195 -10.16 -0.63 28.02
N ILE A 196 -10.10 0.57 27.42
CA ILE A 196 -11.23 1.51 27.33
C ILE A 196 -12.40 0.85 26.61
N ALA A 197 -13.57 0.83 27.26
CA ALA A 197 -14.78 0.28 26.67
C ALA A 197 -15.16 1.03 25.38
N GLY A 198 -15.29 0.30 24.27
CA GLY A 198 -15.61 0.87 22.96
C GLY A 198 -14.40 1.13 22.08
N VAL A 199 -13.16 1.10 22.60
CA VAL A 199 -11.95 1.00 21.76
C VAL A 199 -11.80 -0.46 21.33
N LEU A 200 -11.70 -0.70 20.01
CA LEU A 200 -11.75 -2.04 19.42
C LEU A 200 -10.39 -2.52 18.92
N GLU A 201 -9.60 -1.64 18.32
CA GLU A 201 -8.35 -1.99 17.65
C GLU A 201 -7.42 -0.78 17.61
N LEU A 202 -6.11 -1.04 17.74
CA LEU A 202 -5.05 -0.04 17.71
C LEU A 202 -4.03 -0.44 16.65
N THR A 203 -3.90 0.38 15.61
CA THR A 203 -3.04 0.07 14.46
C THR A 203 -1.96 1.14 14.32
N PRO A 204 -0.71 0.85 14.72
CA PRO A 204 0.38 1.83 14.62
C PRO A 204 0.90 1.95 13.18
N GLY A 205 1.06 3.19 12.72
CA GLY A 205 1.85 3.56 11.55
C GLY A 205 3.25 4.02 11.95
N VAL A 206 3.95 4.68 11.03
CA VAL A 206 5.31 5.20 11.27
C VAL A 206 5.33 6.33 12.31
N ARG A 207 4.43 7.30 12.16
CA ARG A 207 4.31 8.48 13.05
C ARG A 207 2.86 8.73 13.48
N SER A 208 2.05 7.69 13.48
CA SER A 208 0.63 7.78 13.79
C SER A 208 0.10 6.52 14.46
N LEU A 209 -1.01 6.67 15.18
CA LEU A 209 -1.80 5.57 15.72
C LEU A 209 -3.23 5.72 15.21
N GLN A 210 -3.75 4.72 14.51
CA GLN A 210 -5.18 4.66 14.22
C GLN A 210 -5.88 3.93 15.36
N VAL A 211 -6.90 4.57 15.91
CA VAL A 211 -7.75 4.02 16.97
C VAL A 211 -9.11 3.71 16.35
N ARG A 212 -9.43 2.43 16.21
CA ARG A 212 -10.76 1.98 15.83
C ARG A 212 -11.64 1.92 17.07
N TYR A 213 -12.82 2.51 16.99
CA TYR A 213 -13.77 2.55 18.10
C TYR A 213 -15.20 2.30 17.63
N ASP A 214 -16.04 1.93 18.60
CA ASP A 214 -17.49 1.82 18.44
C ASP A 214 -18.16 3.13 18.89
N PRO A 215 -18.67 3.96 17.95
CA PRO A 215 -19.28 5.24 18.29
C PRO A 215 -20.58 5.12 19.09
N LEU A 216 -21.19 3.94 19.16
CA LEU A 216 -22.37 3.69 19.97
C LEU A 216 -22.02 3.37 21.43
N ARG A 217 -20.76 3.08 21.72
CA ARG A 217 -20.24 2.76 23.08
C ARG A 217 -19.39 3.87 23.67
N VAL A 218 -18.61 4.57 22.84
CA VAL A 218 -17.80 5.72 23.25
C VAL A 218 -17.95 6.83 22.22
N SER A 219 -18.34 8.02 22.69
CA SER A 219 -18.48 9.17 21.79
C SER A 219 -17.11 9.65 21.31
N LEU A 220 -17.07 10.28 20.13
CA LEU A 220 -15.84 10.89 19.60
C LEU A 220 -15.27 11.93 20.57
N GLU A 221 -16.12 12.74 21.19
CA GLU A 221 -15.70 13.76 22.17
C GLU A 221 -15.03 13.12 23.39
N THR A 222 -15.63 12.06 23.94
CA THR A 222 -15.05 11.30 25.05
C THR A 222 -13.72 10.67 24.65
N LEU A 223 -13.63 10.07 23.47
CA LEU A 223 -12.38 9.47 22.97
C LEU A 223 -11.28 10.53 22.83
N LEU A 224 -11.58 11.70 22.25
CA LEU A 224 -10.61 12.79 22.13
C LEU A 224 -10.15 13.34 23.49
N SER A 225 -11.04 13.37 24.49
CA SER A 225 -10.66 13.71 25.87
C SER A 225 -9.68 12.69 26.43
N ILE A 226 -9.98 11.39 26.30
CA ILE A 226 -9.10 10.32 26.80
C ILE A 226 -7.72 10.37 26.13
N LEU A 227 -7.68 10.60 24.81
CA LEU A 227 -6.42 10.71 24.08
C LEU A 227 -5.61 11.94 24.54
N ARG A 228 -6.27 13.05 24.85
CA ARG A 228 -5.62 14.24 25.41
C ARG A 228 -5.03 13.98 26.80
N ASP A 229 -5.77 13.26 27.65
CA ASP A 229 -5.30 12.88 28.98
C ASP A 229 -4.10 11.92 28.86
N ALA A 230 -4.13 11.01 27.89
CA ALA A 230 -2.99 10.14 27.57
C ALA A 230 -1.74 10.93 27.22
N GLU A 231 -1.85 11.96 26.37
CA GLU A 231 -0.70 12.80 26.01
C GLU A 231 -0.08 13.52 27.20
N GLN A 232 -0.88 13.87 28.22
CA GLN A 232 -0.39 14.46 29.46
C GLN A 232 0.31 13.41 30.35
N ASP A 233 -0.26 12.21 30.44
CA ASP A 233 0.27 11.10 31.25
C ASP A 233 1.57 10.49 30.69
N LEU A 234 1.74 10.47 29.36
CA LEU A 234 2.88 9.81 28.71
C LEU A 234 4.23 10.48 29.03
N GLY A 235 4.24 11.80 29.29
CA GLY A 235 5.47 12.55 29.54
C GLY A 235 6.50 12.43 28.40
N ASP A 236 7.79 12.42 28.79
CA ASP A 236 8.91 12.21 27.89
C ASP A 236 9.18 10.72 27.64
N VAL A 237 9.53 10.38 26.40
CA VAL A 237 9.78 9.01 25.93
C VAL A 237 11.26 8.71 25.74
N ASP A 238 12.18 9.67 25.94
CA ASP A 238 13.60 9.50 25.61
C ASP A 238 14.29 8.36 26.38
N ALA A 239 13.84 8.07 27.60
CA ALA A 239 14.34 6.95 28.39
C ALA A 239 13.66 5.60 28.10
N LEU A 240 12.70 5.56 27.16
CA LEU A 240 11.94 4.34 26.88
C LEU A 240 12.83 3.25 26.26
N THR A 241 12.78 2.08 26.87
CA THR A 241 13.43 0.86 26.38
C THR A 241 12.37 -0.20 26.11
N ILE A 242 12.43 -0.83 24.95
CA ILE A 242 11.46 -1.82 24.51
C ILE A 242 12.12 -3.14 24.09
N PRO A 243 11.43 -4.28 24.20
CA PRO A 243 11.90 -5.54 23.61
C PRO A 243 12.11 -5.38 22.10
N SER A 244 13.24 -5.87 21.60
CA SER A 244 13.62 -5.76 20.18
C SER A 244 14.55 -6.90 19.79
N ARG A 245 13.97 -7.91 19.13
CA ARG A 245 14.72 -9.07 18.65
C ARG A 245 15.54 -8.70 17.42
N THR A 246 16.70 -9.31 17.25
CA THR A 246 17.42 -9.27 15.96
C THR A 246 17.05 -10.52 15.16
N VAL A 247 16.39 -10.35 14.02
CA VAL A 247 15.95 -11.44 13.14
C VAL A 247 16.87 -11.48 11.92
N HIS A 248 17.64 -12.56 11.79
CA HIS A 248 18.57 -12.73 10.68
C HIS A 248 17.88 -13.42 9.50
N LEU A 249 17.56 -12.67 8.44
CA LEU A 249 16.83 -13.19 7.29
C LEU A 249 17.78 -13.55 6.14
N PRO A 250 17.63 -14.73 5.51
CA PRO A 250 18.32 -15.04 4.26
C PRO A 250 17.77 -14.16 3.13
N LEU A 251 18.64 -13.63 2.28
CA LEU A 251 18.25 -12.84 1.12
C LEU A 251 18.94 -13.38 -0.14
N SER A 252 18.14 -13.86 -1.08
CA SER A 252 18.57 -14.07 -2.47
C SER A 252 18.62 -12.71 -3.15
N TRP A 253 19.82 -12.19 -3.38
CA TRP A 253 20.05 -10.88 -3.97
C TRP A 253 19.72 -10.89 -5.47
N ASN A 254 18.96 -9.90 -5.95
CA ASN A 254 18.53 -9.82 -7.34
C ASN A 254 17.84 -11.10 -7.85
N ASP A 255 17.00 -11.69 -6.99
CA ASP A 255 16.32 -12.97 -7.21
C ASP A 255 15.55 -13.04 -8.56
N PRO A 256 15.66 -14.14 -9.33
CA PRO A 256 15.03 -14.26 -10.64
C PRO A 256 13.50 -14.12 -10.62
N VAL A 257 12.83 -14.51 -9.53
CA VAL A 257 11.37 -14.36 -9.42
C VAL A 257 10.99 -12.88 -9.27
N CYS A 258 11.84 -12.07 -8.63
CA CYS A 258 11.66 -10.62 -8.58
C CYS A 258 11.86 -10.00 -9.96
N GLN A 259 12.85 -10.46 -10.73
CA GLN A 259 13.09 -9.99 -12.09
C GLN A 259 11.90 -10.27 -13.00
N GLN A 260 11.26 -11.43 -12.88
CA GLN A 260 10.01 -11.72 -13.60
C GLN A 260 8.91 -10.67 -13.30
N ALA A 261 8.80 -10.20 -12.05
CA ALA A 261 7.82 -9.16 -11.72
C ALA A 261 8.13 -7.82 -12.39
N VAL A 262 9.42 -7.47 -12.50
CA VAL A 262 9.88 -6.26 -13.19
C VAL A 262 9.64 -6.39 -14.69
N GLU A 263 10.04 -7.50 -15.30
CA GLU A 263 9.82 -7.79 -16.72
C GLU A 263 8.34 -7.72 -17.08
N ARG A 264 7.48 -8.37 -16.28
CA ARG A 264 6.02 -8.31 -16.40
C ARG A 264 5.53 -6.86 -16.46
N TYR A 265 5.94 -6.05 -15.49
CA TYR A 265 5.57 -4.63 -15.43
C TYR A 265 6.07 -3.82 -16.64
N THR A 266 7.31 -4.04 -17.07
CA THR A 266 7.90 -3.35 -18.22
C THR A 266 7.11 -3.63 -19.51
N HIS A 267 6.59 -4.85 -19.68
CA HIS A 267 5.83 -5.21 -20.88
C HIS A 267 4.37 -4.76 -20.83
N SER A 268 3.69 -4.91 -19.69
CA SER A 268 2.23 -4.76 -19.64
C SER A 268 1.74 -3.44 -19.06
N VAL A 269 2.58 -2.72 -18.32
CA VAL A 269 2.14 -1.53 -17.58
C VAL A 269 2.89 -0.29 -18.05
N ARG A 270 4.23 -0.28 -17.92
CA ARG A 270 5.02 0.91 -18.22
C ARG A 270 6.49 0.57 -18.48
N GLY A 271 6.82 0.35 -19.75
CA GLY A 271 8.18 0.02 -20.18
C GLY A 271 9.17 1.18 -20.12
N ASP A 272 8.69 2.42 -20.23
CA ASP A 272 9.51 3.65 -20.25
C ASP A 272 9.80 4.23 -18.85
N ALA A 273 9.40 3.51 -17.80
CA ALA A 273 9.57 3.96 -16.43
C ALA A 273 11.06 4.09 -16.06
N PRO A 274 11.49 5.15 -15.36
CA PRO A 274 12.90 5.36 -15.02
C PRO A 274 13.56 4.27 -14.18
N TRP A 275 12.76 3.47 -13.47
CA TRP A 275 13.20 2.33 -12.65
C TRP A 275 13.20 0.99 -13.41
N CYS A 276 12.84 1.00 -14.69
CA CYS A 276 12.96 -0.14 -15.59
C CYS A 276 14.21 0.01 -16.48
N PRO A 277 14.84 -1.10 -16.92
CA PRO A 277 14.48 -2.49 -16.63
C PRO A 277 15.05 -3.01 -15.29
N ASP A 278 15.89 -2.24 -14.60
CA ASP A 278 16.62 -2.69 -13.42
C ASP A 278 16.35 -1.76 -12.23
N ASN A 279 15.79 -2.32 -11.17
CA ASN A 279 15.45 -1.62 -9.94
C ASN A 279 16.66 -1.36 -9.02
N ILE A 280 17.73 -2.14 -9.11
CA ILE A 280 18.94 -2.07 -8.26
C ILE A 280 19.97 -1.10 -8.84
N GLU A 281 20.20 -1.14 -10.16
CA GLU A 281 20.47 0.12 -10.87
C GLU A 281 19.22 1.03 -10.69
N PHE A 282 19.06 2.27 -11.11
CA PHE A 282 18.02 3.13 -10.51
C PHE A 282 18.22 3.40 -9.01
N ILE A 283 18.09 2.45 -8.06
CA ILE A 283 18.44 2.67 -6.63
C ILE A 283 19.85 3.25 -6.53
N ARG A 284 20.82 2.62 -7.20
CA ARG A 284 22.20 3.14 -7.27
C ARG A 284 22.23 4.58 -7.80
N ARG A 285 21.60 4.82 -8.95
CA ARG A 285 21.63 6.12 -9.64
C ARG A 285 20.97 7.24 -8.83
N ILE A 286 19.75 7.02 -8.31
CA ILE A 286 18.99 8.02 -7.57
C ILE A 286 19.64 8.36 -6.21
N ASN A 287 20.42 7.43 -5.64
CA ASN A 287 21.18 7.67 -4.40
C ASN A 287 22.63 8.10 -4.65
N GLY A 288 23.09 8.22 -5.90
CA GLY A 288 24.44 8.69 -6.23
C GLY A 288 25.55 7.72 -5.82
N LEU A 289 25.26 6.41 -5.82
CA LEU A 289 26.21 5.38 -5.43
C LEU A 289 27.13 4.97 -6.59
N GLU A 290 28.36 4.60 -6.25
CA GLU A 290 29.42 4.28 -7.20
C GLU A 290 29.14 3.03 -8.05
N SER A 291 28.40 2.06 -7.49
CA SER A 291 28.17 0.75 -8.13
C SER A 291 26.94 0.05 -7.54
N VAL A 292 26.43 -0.95 -8.26
CA VAL A 292 25.40 -1.87 -7.74
C VAL A 292 25.91 -2.62 -6.50
N ASP A 293 27.20 -2.95 -6.45
CA ASP A 293 27.81 -3.57 -5.27
C ASP A 293 27.77 -2.66 -4.04
N ALA A 294 27.88 -1.34 -4.21
CA ALA A 294 27.71 -0.40 -3.10
C ALA A 294 26.27 -0.41 -2.55
N VAL A 295 25.26 -0.56 -3.43
CA VAL A 295 23.86 -0.77 -3.00
C VAL A 295 23.75 -2.05 -2.18
N LYS A 296 24.33 -3.14 -2.70
CA LYS A 296 24.34 -4.45 -2.04
C LYS A 296 24.96 -4.36 -0.64
N ARG A 297 26.17 -3.79 -0.52
CA ARG A 297 26.84 -3.60 0.78
C ARG A 297 25.96 -2.82 1.76
N MET A 298 25.40 -1.68 1.34
CA MET A 298 24.48 -0.91 2.19
C MET A 298 23.27 -1.72 2.68
N VAL A 299 22.69 -2.57 1.82
CA VAL A 299 21.55 -3.41 2.21
C VAL A 299 21.94 -4.46 3.24
N PHE A 300 23.06 -5.15 3.06
CA PHE A 300 23.50 -6.23 3.96
C PHE A 300 24.13 -5.70 5.26
N ASP A 301 24.75 -4.52 5.25
CA ASP A 301 25.33 -3.89 6.43
C ASP A 301 24.29 -3.20 7.32
N ALA A 302 23.10 -2.91 6.77
CA ALA A 302 22.03 -2.25 7.49
C ALA A 302 21.39 -3.13 8.57
N THR A 303 20.92 -2.46 9.62
CA THR A 303 19.99 -3.02 10.61
C THR A 303 18.68 -2.25 10.48
N TYR A 304 17.62 -2.94 10.06
CA TYR A 304 16.32 -2.32 9.78
C TYR A 304 15.39 -2.51 10.96
N VAL A 305 14.88 -1.43 11.54
CA VAL A 305 13.85 -1.53 12.59
C VAL A 305 12.46 -1.61 11.97
N VAL A 306 11.67 -2.58 12.39
CA VAL A 306 10.27 -2.76 11.99
C VAL A 306 9.41 -1.69 12.66
N MET A 307 8.90 -0.76 11.87
CA MET A 307 8.07 0.36 12.33
C MET A 307 6.60 -0.05 12.40
N GLY A 308 6.14 -0.90 11.49
CA GLY A 308 4.74 -1.35 11.43
C GLY A 308 4.63 -2.67 10.68
N LEU A 309 3.43 -3.25 10.68
CA LEU A 309 3.12 -4.50 10.01
C LEU A 309 1.89 -4.32 9.12
N GLY A 310 1.81 -5.11 8.06
CA GLY A 310 0.74 -5.04 7.07
C GLY A 310 0.97 -4.00 5.97
N ASP A 311 2.22 -3.69 5.62
CA ASP A 311 2.64 -2.88 4.47
C ASP A 311 3.33 -3.76 3.40
N VAL A 312 2.63 -4.48 2.53
CA VAL A 312 1.18 -4.65 2.52
C VAL A 312 0.77 -6.10 2.79
N TYR A 313 -0.26 -6.27 3.62
CA TYR A 313 -0.87 -7.55 4.03
C TYR A 313 0.02 -8.46 4.88
N LEU A 314 -0.62 -9.44 5.53
CA LEU A 314 -0.03 -10.65 6.13
C LEU A 314 1.35 -10.47 6.79
N GLY A 315 1.46 -9.55 7.76
CA GLY A 315 2.69 -9.36 8.53
C GLY A 315 3.86 -8.75 7.75
N ALA A 316 3.64 -8.26 6.53
CA ALA A 316 4.64 -7.52 5.76
C ALA A 316 5.13 -6.31 6.56
N PRO A 317 6.44 -6.18 6.85
CA PRO A 317 6.95 -5.08 7.64
C PRO A 317 7.01 -3.80 6.80
N VAL A 318 6.74 -2.66 7.42
CA VAL A 318 7.39 -1.40 7.03
C VAL A 318 8.58 -1.23 7.96
N ALA A 319 9.78 -1.25 7.41
CA ALA A 319 11.01 -1.15 8.18
C ALA A 319 11.93 -0.05 7.64
N THR A 320 12.82 0.49 8.46
CA THR A 320 13.81 1.48 8.01
C THR A 320 15.17 1.24 8.66
N PRO A 321 16.29 1.52 7.97
CA PRO A 321 17.60 1.47 8.61
C PRO A 321 17.71 2.36 9.84
N LEU A 322 18.25 1.81 10.92
CA LEU A 322 18.60 2.55 12.12
C LEU A 322 19.62 3.64 11.82
N ASP A 323 20.70 3.29 11.11
CA ASP A 323 21.68 4.27 10.65
C ASP A 323 21.11 5.06 9.46
N PRO A 324 20.92 6.39 9.56
CA PRO A 324 20.42 7.19 8.44
C PRO A 324 21.31 7.12 7.19
N ARG A 325 22.59 6.77 7.34
CA ARG A 325 23.53 6.56 6.23
C ARG A 325 23.23 5.31 5.41
N HIS A 326 22.35 4.43 5.88
CA HIS A 326 21.87 3.27 5.13
C HIS A 326 20.49 3.48 4.48
N ARG A 327 19.87 4.65 4.66
CA ARG A 327 18.56 4.97 4.07
C ARG A 327 18.70 5.30 2.59
N LEU A 328 18.58 4.26 1.77
CA LEU A 328 18.38 4.37 0.33
C LEU A 328 16.99 4.95 0.07
N VAL A 329 16.93 6.14 -0.52
CA VAL A 329 15.66 6.82 -0.84
C VAL A 329 15.31 6.54 -2.29
N THR A 330 14.11 6.02 -2.51
CA THR A 330 13.59 5.66 -3.84
C THR A 330 12.19 6.23 -4.05
N THR A 331 11.65 6.09 -5.27
CA THR A 331 10.20 6.26 -5.48
C THR A 331 9.48 4.92 -5.38
N LYS A 332 8.21 4.97 -4.96
CA LYS A 332 7.26 3.89 -5.27
C LYS A 332 6.94 3.93 -6.78
N TYR A 333 6.59 2.79 -7.36
CA TYR A 333 6.18 2.63 -8.76
C TYR A 333 4.97 3.54 -9.08
N ASN A 334 4.94 4.08 -10.30
CA ASN A 334 3.81 4.84 -10.84
C ASN A 334 3.46 4.41 -12.28
N PRO A 335 2.35 3.66 -12.49
CA PRO A 335 1.47 3.06 -11.48
C PRO A 335 2.15 1.84 -10.81
N ALA A 336 1.57 1.31 -9.72
CA ALA A 336 2.09 0.12 -9.03
C ALA A 336 2.05 -1.15 -9.92
N ARG A 337 2.90 -2.14 -9.63
CA ARG A 337 2.83 -3.46 -10.28
C ARG A 337 1.52 -4.15 -9.92
N THR A 338 0.96 -4.88 -10.87
CA THR A 338 -0.21 -5.75 -10.65
C THR A 338 0.17 -7.06 -9.97
N TRP A 339 1.42 -7.51 -10.14
CA TRP A 339 1.95 -8.74 -9.56
C TRP A 339 3.35 -8.55 -8.94
N THR A 340 3.55 -9.16 -7.79
CA THR A 340 4.81 -9.25 -7.03
C THR A 340 4.76 -10.58 -6.29
N ALA A 341 5.83 -11.37 -6.41
CA ALA A 341 5.90 -12.66 -5.74
C ALA A 341 5.95 -12.52 -4.21
N GLU A 342 5.39 -13.52 -3.53
CA GLU A 342 5.45 -13.64 -2.07
C GLU A 342 6.90 -13.58 -1.56
N ASN A 343 7.11 -12.75 -0.54
CA ASN A 343 8.35 -12.45 0.17
C ASN A 343 9.47 -11.89 -0.71
N SER A 344 9.09 -11.30 -1.85
CA SER A 344 9.94 -10.29 -2.48
C SER A 344 10.28 -9.20 -1.45
N VAL A 345 11.50 -8.69 -1.49
CA VAL A 345 12.00 -7.59 -0.66
C VAL A 345 12.12 -6.37 -1.55
N GLY A 346 11.61 -5.23 -1.10
CA GLY A 346 11.69 -3.99 -1.86
C GLY A 346 11.91 -2.75 -1.01
N ILE A 347 12.36 -1.68 -1.67
CA ILE A 347 12.61 -0.36 -1.09
C ILE A 347 11.70 0.68 -1.76
N GLY A 348 10.94 1.43 -0.96
CA GLY A 348 10.00 2.45 -1.42
C GLY A 348 10.05 3.67 -0.50
N GLY A 349 10.41 4.84 -1.03
CA GLY A 349 10.82 5.94 -0.16
C GLY A 349 12.09 5.56 0.58
N SER A 350 12.12 5.81 1.89
CA SER A 350 13.18 5.39 2.81
C SER A 350 12.88 4.09 3.56
N TYR A 351 11.88 3.33 3.09
CA TYR A 351 11.37 2.13 3.76
C TYR A 351 11.69 0.86 3.00
N LEU A 352 11.87 -0.22 3.77
CA LEU A 352 11.95 -1.59 3.31
C LEU A 352 10.64 -2.33 3.62
N CYS A 353 10.20 -3.12 2.65
CA CYS A 353 9.06 -4.03 2.75
C CYS A 353 9.50 -5.46 2.41
N VAL A 354 8.86 -6.45 3.07
CA VAL A 354 8.85 -7.85 2.63
C VAL A 354 7.40 -8.25 2.34
N TYR A 355 7.06 -8.54 1.08
CA TYR A 355 5.69 -8.83 0.68
C TYR A 355 5.16 -10.10 1.37
N GLY A 356 4.11 -9.98 2.19
CA GLY A 356 3.58 -11.08 3.00
C GLY A 356 2.80 -12.12 2.21
N MET A 357 2.34 -11.75 1.01
CA MET A 357 1.64 -12.60 0.05
C MET A 357 1.99 -12.18 -1.37
N GLU A 358 1.68 -13.03 -2.34
CA GLU A 358 1.65 -12.66 -3.74
C GLU A 358 0.55 -11.62 -4.00
N GLY A 359 0.85 -10.57 -4.77
CA GLY A 359 -0.12 -9.51 -5.04
C GLY A 359 0.48 -8.23 -5.65
N PRO A 360 -0.29 -7.14 -5.74
CA PRO A 360 0.21 -5.87 -6.26
C PRO A 360 1.27 -5.25 -5.35
N GLY A 361 2.21 -4.50 -5.93
CA GLY A 361 3.34 -3.94 -5.19
C GLY A 361 3.94 -2.69 -5.82
N GLY A 362 4.32 -1.73 -4.96
CA GLY A 362 4.86 -0.44 -5.38
C GLY A 362 6.35 -0.24 -5.11
N TYR A 363 7.03 -1.12 -4.38
CA TYR A 363 8.41 -0.89 -3.93
C TYR A 363 9.41 -1.40 -4.98
N GLN A 364 10.59 -0.77 -5.08
CA GLN A 364 11.68 -1.19 -5.96
C GLN A 364 12.26 -2.52 -5.47
N LEU A 365 12.24 -3.57 -6.28
CA LEU A 365 12.62 -4.92 -5.83
C LEU A 365 14.14 -5.09 -5.78
N ILE A 366 14.65 -5.70 -4.70
CA ILE A 366 16.09 -5.93 -4.50
C ILE A 366 16.46 -7.41 -4.37
N GLY A 367 15.49 -8.27 -4.10
CA GLY A 367 15.72 -9.70 -3.85
C GLY A 367 14.52 -10.37 -3.20
N ARG A 368 14.70 -11.60 -2.73
CA ARG A 368 13.64 -12.40 -2.10
C ARG A 368 14.13 -13.06 -0.82
N THR A 369 13.23 -13.23 0.14
CA THR A 369 13.53 -13.88 1.43
C THR A 369 12.55 -15.01 1.74
N LEU A 370 12.65 -15.57 2.95
CA LEU A 370 11.81 -16.64 3.45
C LEU A 370 10.39 -16.14 3.82
N GLN A 371 9.53 -17.06 4.26
CA GLN A 371 8.13 -16.77 4.55
C GLN A 371 7.92 -15.82 5.74
N MET A 372 7.15 -14.74 5.57
CA MET A 372 6.78 -13.81 6.66
C MET A 372 5.50 -14.20 7.41
N TRP A 373 4.64 -14.99 6.78
CA TRP A 373 3.32 -15.38 7.30
C TRP A 373 3.09 -16.89 7.21
N ASN A 374 2.80 -17.53 8.35
CA ASN A 374 2.43 -18.93 8.43
C ASN A 374 0.97 -19.08 8.88
N ARG A 375 0.10 -19.48 7.96
CA ARG A 375 -1.34 -19.59 8.21
C ARG A 375 -1.74 -20.78 9.06
N PHE A 376 -1.00 -21.89 8.96
CA PHE A 376 -1.50 -23.20 9.36
C PHE A 376 -0.69 -23.84 10.48
N GLN A 377 0.61 -23.57 10.55
CA GLN A 377 1.50 -24.22 11.51
C GLN A 377 2.03 -23.21 12.52
N SER A 378 2.05 -23.63 13.79
CA SER A 378 2.85 -22.97 14.80
C SER A 378 4.21 -23.66 14.85
N THR A 379 5.28 -22.88 14.79
CA THR A 379 6.67 -23.34 14.86
C THR A 379 7.41 -22.48 15.89
N ALA A 380 8.68 -22.79 16.16
CA ALA A 380 9.50 -21.97 17.06
C ALA A 380 9.60 -20.49 16.62
N ALA A 381 9.57 -20.23 15.31
CA ALA A 381 9.58 -18.86 14.77
C ALA A 381 8.17 -18.23 14.67
N PHE A 382 7.12 -19.06 14.56
CA PHE A 382 5.73 -18.65 14.41
C PHE A 382 4.88 -18.97 15.64
N GLU A 383 5.05 -18.19 16.71
CA GLU A 383 4.10 -18.15 17.85
C GLU A 383 2.75 -17.55 17.46
N ARG A 384 2.76 -16.66 16.46
CA ARG A 384 1.59 -16.08 15.78
C ARG A 384 1.76 -16.30 14.28
N PRO A 385 0.71 -16.12 13.47
CA PRO A 385 0.84 -16.28 12.03
C PRO A 385 1.88 -15.36 11.38
N TRP A 386 2.21 -14.21 11.97
CA TRP A 386 3.24 -13.31 11.47
C TRP A 386 4.57 -13.49 12.20
N LEU A 387 5.68 -13.49 11.46
CA LEU A 387 7.03 -13.69 11.99
C LEU A 387 7.54 -12.49 12.80
N LEU A 388 7.39 -11.29 12.23
CA LEU A 388 8.00 -10.07 12.73
C LEU A 388 7.08 -9.33 13.70
N ARG A 389 7.68 -8.69 14.70
CA ARG A 389 7.01 -7.88 15.74
C ARG A 389 7.41 -6.42 15.57
N PHE A 390 6.65 -5.51 16.17
CA PHE A 390 7.05 -4.11 16.23
C PHE A 390 8.42 -3.98 16.89
N PHE A 391 9.28 -3.17 16.29
CA PHE A 391 10.66 -2.92 16.70
C PHE A 391 11.61 -4.11 16.64
N ASP A 392 11.23 -5.23 16.03
CA ASP A 392 12.24 -6.19 15.60
C ASP A 392 13.26 -5.52 14.68
N ARG A 393 14.50 -5.97 14.76
CA ARG A 393 15.62 -5.51 13.95
C ARG A 393 15.96 -6.58 12.93
N ILE A 394 15.71 -6.31 11.66
CA ILE A 394 16.05 -7.20 10.56
C ILE A 394 17.52 -6.99 10.19
N ARG A 395 18.25 -8.09 10.03
CA ARG A 395 19.56 -8.12 9.36
C ARG A 395 19.53 -9.17 8.27
N PHE A 396 20.00 -8.83 7.07
CA PHE A 396 20.11 -9.80 6.00
C PHE A 396 21.46 -10.51 6.00
N TYR A 397 21.47 -11.74 5.54
CA TYR A 397 22.68 -12.42 5.08
C TYR A 397 22.40 -13.07 3.72
N GLU A 398 23.41 -13.13 2.87
CA GLU A 398 23.25 -13.55 1.50
C GLU A 398 23.14 -15.08 1.39
N VAL A 399 22.23 -15.54 0.55
CA VAL A 399 22.09 -16.94 0.13
C VAL A 399 21.88 -17.00 -1.38
N GLY A 400 22.13 -18.18 -1.98
CA GLY A 400 21.79 -18.42 -3.38
C GLY A 400 20.28 -18.65 -3.59
N GLU A 401 19.82 -18.59 -4.85
CA GLU A 401 18.43 -18.91 -5.22
C GLU A 401 18.03 -20.33 -4.80
N GLU A 402 18.86 -21.32 -5.11
CA GLU A 402 18.59 -22.73 -4.79
C GLU A 402 18.53 -22.97 -3.27
N GLU A 403 19.44 -22.34 -2.53
CA GLU A 403 19.46 -22.38 -1.06
C GLU A 403 18.19 -21.73 -0.49
N LEU A 404 17.80 -20.56 -1.01
CA LEU A 404 16.56 -19.91 -0.58
C LEU A 404 15.33 -20.77 -0.89
N ALA A 405 15.29 -21.44 -2.04
CA ALA A 405 14.19 -22.33 -2.39
C ALA A 405 14.04 -23.46 -1.35
N GLN A 406 15.15 -24.10 -0.95
CA GLN A 406 15.15 -25.11 0.11
C GLN A 406 14.69 -24.53 1.45
N ILE A 407 15.21 -23.36 1.86
CA ILE A 407 14.80 -22.69 3.11
C ILE A 407 13.29 -22.42 3.11
N ARG A 408 12.73 -22.01 1.96
CA ARG A 408 11.29 -21.70 1.82
C ARG A 408 10.40 -22.93 1.91
N GLU A 409 10.91 -24.13 1.61
CA GLU A 409 10.18 -25.39 1.83
C GLU A 409 10.25 -25.83 3.29
N GLU A 410 11.42 -25.68 3.93
CA GLU A 410 11.69 -26.18 5.29
C GLU A 410 11.18 -25.26 6.40
N PHE A 411 11.30 -23.94 6.24
CA PHE A 411 10.97 -22.96 7.28
C PHE A 411 9.49 -22.97 7.73
N PRO A 412 8.49 -23.03 6.82
CA PRO A 412 7.08 -23.04 7.21
C PRO A 412 6.68 -24.23 8.08
N ILE A 413 7.41 -25.35 7.95
CA ILE A 413 7.18 -26.58 8.71
C ILE A 413 8.11 -26.72 9.93
N GLY A 414 8.90 -25.68 10.23
CA GLY A 414 9.81 -25.65 11.38
C GLY A 414 11.09 -26.47 11.20
N ALA A 415 11.41 -26.90 9.98
CA ALA A 415 12.63 -27.65 9.68
C ALA A 415 13.86 -26.76 9.44
N TYR A 416 13.68 -25.44 9.37
CA TYR A 416 14.76 -24.47 9.24
C TYR A 416 14.95 -23.63 10.52
N PRO A 417 16.11 -23.69 11.21
CA PRO A 417 16.35 -22.98 12.46
C PRO A 417 16.76 -21.52 12.20
N LEU A 418 15.77 -20.64 12.04
CA LEU A 418 16.01 -19.21 11.88
C LEU A 418 16.72 -18.62 13.11
N ARG A 419 17.84 -17.93 12.89
CA ARG A 419 18.56 -17.22 13.96
C ARG A 419 17.81 -15.96 14.38
N ILE A 420 17.27 -16.00 15.61
CA ILE A 420 16.62 -14.88 16.27
C ILE A 420 17.36 -14.64 17.59
N GLU A 421 17.79 -13.40 17.83
CA GLU A 421 18.48 -13.00 19.05
C GLU A 421 17.60 -12.07 19.88
N GLU A 422 17.33 -12.44 21.13
CA GLU A 422 16.59 -11.58 22.05
C GLU A 422 17.43 -10.35 22.43
N GLY A 423 16.75 -9.21 22.61
CA GLY A 423 17.41 -7.96 22.93
C GLY A 423 16.43 -6.83 23.24
N SER A 424 16.96 -5.64 23.40
CA SER A 424 16.19 -4.42 23.65
C SER A 424 16.63 -3.28 22.74
N PHE A 425 15.74 -2.31 22.56
CA PHE A 425 16.02 -1.07 21.84
C PHE A 425 15.70 0.12 22.76
N CYS A 426 16.74 0.88 23.09
CA CYS A 426 16.68 2.08 23.93
C CYS A 426 16.70 3.33 23.04
N LEU A 427 15.71 4.22 23.23
CA LEU A 427 15.62 5.45 22.45
C LEU A 427 16.79 6.41 22.77
N GLY A 428 17.17 6.55 24.04
CA GLY A 428 18.29 7.39 24.45
C GLY A 428 19.62 6.97 23.81
N ASP A 429 19.91 5.66 23.74
CA ASP A 429 21.11 5.14 23.06
C ASP A 429 21.10 5.47 21.56
N TYR A 430 19.93 5.40 20.94
CA TYR A 430 19.75 5.76 19.54
C TYR A 430 19.94 7.27 19.28
N GLN A 431 19.39 8.12 20.14
CA GLN A 431 19.58 9.56 20.06
C GLN A 431 21.06 9.92 20.23
N ALA A 432 21.74 9.33 21.21
CA ALA A 432 23.18 9.51 21.40
C ALA A 432 23.99 9.06 20.17
N PHE A 433 23.61 7.94 19.52
CA PHE A 433 24.21 7.51 18.26
C PHE A 433 24.04 8.55 17.15
N LEU A 434 22.84 9.11 16.98
CA LEU A 434 22.59 10.15 15.98
C LEU A 434 23.42 11.41 16.22
N GLU A 435 23.51 11.87 17.46
CA GLU A 435 24.31 13.04 17.84
C GLU A 435 25.80 12.82 17.54
N GLN A 436 26.34 11.68 17.98
CA GLN A 436 27.75 11.30 17.77
C GLN A 436 28.11 11.17 16.29
N ASN A 437 27.16 10.76 15.45
CA ASN A 437 27.38 10.54 14.00
C ASN A 437 26.80 11.66 13.12
N SER A 438 26.33 12.76 13.72
CA SER A 438 25.57 13.83 13.05
C SER A 438 26.27 14.39 11.81
N ALA A 439 27.58 14.65 11.88
CA ALA A 439 28.36 15.15 10.76
C ALA A 439 28.41 14.16 9.58
N GLY A 440 28.62 12.87 9.86
CA GLY A 440 28.67 11.83 8.82
C GLY A 440 27.29 11.55 8.22
N ILE A 441 26.25 11.59 9.04
CA ILE A 441 24.85 11.49 8.60
C ILE A 441 24.48 12.66 7.69
N ALA A 442 24.84 13.89 8.06
CA ALA A 442 24.58 15.08 7.28
C ALA A 442 25.28 15.04 5.91
N ALA A 443 26.58 14.70 5.88
CA ALA A 443 27.34 14.58 4.64
C ALA A 443 26.75 13.53 3.69
N PHE A 444 26.38 12.35 4.20
CA PHE A 444 25.72 11.32 3.41
C PHE A 444 24.36 11.78 2.86
N THR A 445 23.56 12.41 3.71
CA THR A 445 22.22 12.90 3.37
C THR A 445 22.29 13.95 2.27
N GLU A 446 23.26 14.89 2.37
CA GLU A 446 23.49 15.93 1.37
C GLU A 446 23.90 15.34 0.01
N GLN A 447 24.87 14.41 0.00
CA GLN A 447 25.31 13.73 -1.23
C GLN A 447 24.16 12.99 -1.91
N ARG A 448 23.38 12.23 -1.13
CA ARG A 448 22.21 11.51 -1.62
C ARG A 448 21.17 12.47 -2.18
N GLN A 449 20.87 13.57 -1.48
CA GLN A 449 19.88 14.55 -1.92
C GLN A 449 20.28 15.25 -3.22
N HIS A 450 21.58 15.53 -3.39
CA HIS A 450 22.09 16.06 -4.64
C HIS A 450 21.85 15.10 -5.82
N ALA A 451 22.17 13.81 -5.65
CA ALA A 451 21.93 12.79 -6.67
C ALA A 451 20.43 12.61 -6.98
N PHE A 452 19.60 12.61 -5.94
CA PHE A 452 18.16 12.53 -6.06
C PHE A 452 17.58 13.71 -6.87
N ASN A 453 18.00 14.94 -6.55
CA ASN A 453 17.56 16.14 -7.25
C ASN A 453 17.98 16.12 -8.73
N ALA A 454 19.20 15.65 -9.02
CA ALA A 454 19.69 15.51 -10.38
C ALA A 454 18.90 14.47 -11.19
N GLU A 455 18.56 13.33 -10.58
CA GLU A 455 17.74 12.30 -11.21
C GLU A 455 16.32 12.81 -11.49
N LEU A 456 15.70 13.52 -10.53
CA LEU A 456 14.38 14.11 -10.70
C LEU A 456 14.37 15.16 -11.83
N ALA A 457 15.38 16.02 -11.89
CA ALA A 457 15.50 17.01 -12.97
C ALA A 457 15.58 16.35 -14.36
N ARG A 458 16.26 15.20 -14.46
CA ARG A 458 16.33 14.39 -15.69
C ARG A 458 14.96 13.85 -16.09
N TRP A 459 14.15 13.40 -15.14
CA TRP A 459 12.81 12.89 -15.41
C TRP A 459 11.88 13.98 -15.91
N ILE A 460 11.97 15.18 -15.33
CA ILE A 460 11.22 16.36 -15.77
C ILE A 460 11.61 16.70 -17.21
N ALA A 461 12.91 16.76 -17.50
CA ALA A 461 13.41 17.07 -18.85
C ALA A 461 12.94 16.06 -19.91
N ASN A 462 12.82 14.78 -19.53
CA ASN A 462 12.41 13.69 -20.42
C ASN A 462 10.89 13.46 -20.45
N GLY A 463 10.09 14.23 -19.72
CA GLY A 463 8.64 14.03 -19.61
C GLY A 463 8.22 12.74 -18.88
N GLN A 464 9.13 12.10 -18.16
CA GLN A 464 8.89 10.80 -17.48
C GLN A 464 8.20 10.95 -16.12
N LEU A 465 8.05 12.17 -15.61
CA LEU A 465 7.43 12.44 -14.31
C LEU A 465 5.93 12.09 -14.29
N ASN A 466 5.21 12.46 -15.37
CA ASN A 466 3.77 12.23 -15.49
C ASN A 466 3.52 11.02 -16.39
N PHE A 467 2.88 9.99 -15.84
CA PHE A 467 2.35 8.90 -16.64
C PHE A 467 0.85 9.06 -16.79
N ASP A 468 0.41 9.34 -18.01
CA ASP A 468 -1.01 9.29 -18.34
C ASP A 468 -1.40 7.85 -18.62
N SER A 469 -1.87 7.15 -17.58
CA SER A 469 -2.49 5.82 -17.72
C SER A 469 -3.83 5.87 -18.46
N ALA A 470 -4.19 7.02 -19.04
CA ALA A 470 -5.39 7.21 -19.82
C ALA A 470 -5.27 6.53 -21.19
N GLN A 471 -5.02 5.22 -21.19
CA GLN A 471 -5.86 4.38 -22.03
C GLN A 471 -7.26 4.39 -21.39
N ALA A 472 -8.00 5.48 -21.63
CA ALA A 472 -9.41 5.30 -21.88
C ALA A 472 -9.51 4.18 -22.93
N PRO A 473 -10.51 3.28 -22.89
CA PRO A 473 -10.76 2.46 -24.05
C PRO A 473 -10.79 3.44 -25.22
N THR A 474 -9.77 3.35 -26.09
CA THR A 474 -9.89 3.97 -27.39
C THR A 474 -11.20 3.40 -27.88
N GLU A 475 -12.20 4.26 -28.14
CA GLU A 475 -13.27 3.93 -29.06
C GLU A 475 -12.55 3.67 -30.39
N ALA A 476 -11.86 2.52 -30.47
CA ALA A 476 -11.54 1.92 -31.73
C ALA A 476 -12.92 1.77 -32.36
N PRO A 477 -13.11 2.28 -33.59
CA PRO A 477 -14.37 2.09 -34.29
C PRO A 477 -14.77 0.64 -34.11
N GLU A 478 -16.05 0.39 -33.80
CA GLU A 478 -16.62 -0.93 -33.99
C GLU A 478 -16.44 -1.29 -35.47
N GLU A 479 -15.26 -1.79 -35.84
CA GLU A 479 -15.18 -2.73 -36.92
C GLU A 479 -15.96 -3.94 -36.41
N GLN A 480 -17.27 -3.92 -36.66
CA GLN A 480 -18.07 -5.12 -36.78
C GLN A 480 -17.42 -5.92 -37.91
N ALA A 481 -16.37 -6.65 -37.56
CA ALA A 481 -15.78 -7.62 -38.46
C ALA A 481 -16.89 -8.64 -38.72
N GLU A 482 -17.46 -8.62 -39.92
CA GLU A 482 -18.45 -9.62 -40.33
C GLU A 482 -17.86 -11.00 -40.08
N LEU A 483 -18.55 -11.80 -39.28
CA LEU A 483 -18.20 -13.19 -39.03
C LEU A 483 -18.44 -13.98 -40.33
N PRO A 484 -17.39 -14.56 -40.93
CA PRO A 484 -17.56 -15.39 -42.12
C PRO A 484 -18.49 -16.59 -41.83
N PRO A 485 -19.23 -17.10 -42.82
CA PRO A 485 -20.07 -18.27 -42.64
C PRO A 485 -19.25 -19.47 -42.16
N GLY A 486 -19.66 -20.07 -41.04
CA GLY A 486 -18.95 -21.21 -40.42
C GLY A 486 -17.84 -20.82 -39.45
N ALA A 487 -17.49 -19.54 -39.34
CA ALA A 487 -16.51 -19.06 -38.38
C ALA A 487 -17.10 -18.91 -36.97
N THR A 488 -16.24 -19.09 -35.97
CA THR A 488 -16.59 -18.96 -34.54
C THR A 488 -15.96 -17.71 -33.94
N ALA A 489 -16.79 -16.87 -33.34
CA ALA A 489 -16.36 -15.70 -32.57
C ALA A 489 -15.71 -16.13 -31.25
N VAL A 490 -14.65 -15.44 -30.86
CA VAL A 490 -14.08 -15.53 -29.52
C VAL A 490 -14.08 -14.14 -28.91
N ASP A 491 -15.06 -13.93 -28.02
CA ASP A 491 -15.27 -12.65 -27.34
C ASP A 491 -14.58 -12.64 -25.97
N SER A 492 -14.28 -11.44 -25.47
CA SER A 492 -13.80 -11.28 -24.10
C SER A 492 -14.94 -11.53 -23.11
N PRO A 493 -14.81 -12.45 -22.13
CA PRO A 493 -15.85 -12.65 -21.12
C PRO A 493 -15.90 -11.53 -20.07
N VAL A 494 -14.89 -10.64 -20.04
CA VAL A 494 -14.70 -9.60 -19.02
C VAL A 494 -14.18 -8.31 -19.64
N ALA A 495 -14.33 -7.18 -18.94
CA ALA A 495 -13.57 -5.97 -19.26
C ALA A 495 -12.15 -6.09 -18.68
N GLY A 496 -11.11 -5.79 -19.45
CA GLY A 496 -9.71 -6.00 -19.04
C GLY A 496 -8.70 -5.53 -20.09
N ASN A 497 -7.46 -5.97 -19.97
CA ASN A 497 -6.42 -5.79 -20.98
C ASN A 497 -5.95 -7.14 -21.53
N ILE A 498 -5.57 -7.22 -22.80
CA ILE A 498 -4.95 -8.44 -23.35
C ILE A 498 -3.51 -8.52 -22.86
N TRP A 499 -3.22 -9.43 -21.94
CA TRP A 499 -1.87 -9.65 -21.40
C TRP A 499 -0.96 -10.29 -22.45
N ARG A 500 -1.41 -11.41 -23.02
CA ARG A 500 -0.61 -12.20 -23.96
C ARG A 500 -1.48 -12.97 -24.92
N LEU A 501 -1.11 -12.99 -26.19
CA LEU A 501 -1.64 -13.88 -27.20
C LEU A 501 -0.77 -15.15 -27.21
N LYS A 502 -1.40 -16.31 -27.02
CA LYS A 502 -0.73 -17.61 -27.05
C LYS A 502 -0.76 -18.24 -28.44
N VAL A 503 -1.43 -17.59 -29.40
CA VAL A 503 -1.66 -18.07 -30.75
C VAL A 503 -1.38 -16.98 -31.78
N ALA A 504 -1.17 -17.40 -33.02
CA ALA A 504 -1.00 -16.51 -34.17
C ALA A 504 -2.02 -16.87 -35.26
N PRO A 505 -2.38 -15.93 -36.16
CA PRO A 505 -3.20 -16.23 -37.33
C PRO A 505 -2.63 -17.41 -38.14
N GLY A 506 -3.50 -18.31 -38.60
CA GLY A 506 -3.16 -19.56 -39.27
C GLY A 506 -2.83 -20.74 -38.33
N GLY A 507 -2.74 -20.52 -37.01
CA GLY A 507 -2.49 -21.58 -36.04
C GLY A 507 -3.71 -22.46 -35.80
N ARG A 508 -3.53 -23.79 -35.75
CA ARG A 508 -4.59 -24.72 -35.33
C ARG A 508 -4.71 -24.73 -33.81
N VAL A 509 -5.94 -24.77 -33.32
CA VAL A 509 -6.28 -24.80 -31.90
C VAL A 509 -7.30 -25.90 -31.62
N SER A 510 -7.18 -26.53 -30.46
CA SER A 510 -8.19 -27.46 -29.95
C SER A 510 -9.13 -26.76 -28.97
N ARG A 511 -10.36 -27.24 -28.86
CA ARG A 511 -11.33 -26.79 -27.86
C ARG A 511 -10.70 -26.85 -26.46
N GLY A 512 -10.82 -25.75 -25.72
CA GLY A 512 -10.22 -25.61 -24.39
C GLY A 512 -8.74 -25.21 -24.39
N GLN A 513 -8.08 -25.15 -25.55
CA GLN A 513 -6.72 -24.63 -25.64
C GLN A 513 -6.69 -23.13 -25.34
N ALA A 514 -5.71 -22.72 -24.54
CA ALA A 514 -5.46 -21.32 -24.22
C ALA A 514 -5.13 -20.51 -25.50
N LEU A 515 -5.94 -19.50 -25.79
CA LEU A 515 -5.78 -18.59 -26.92
C LEU A 515 -5.10 -17.29 -26.51
N ALA A 516 -5.52 -16.72 -25.39
CA ALA A 516 -4.97 -15.50 -24.83
C ALA A 516 -5.06 -15.51 -23.31
N VAL A 517 -4.32 -14.61 -22.68
CA VAL A 517 -4.47 -14.28 -21.26
C VAL A 517 -4.97 -12.86 -21.19
N LEU A 518 -6.04 -12.62 -20.44
CA LEU A 518 -6.58 -11.30 -20.15
C LEU A 518 -6.19 -10.93 -18.72
N GLU A 519 -5.89 -9.67 -18.47
CA GLU A 519 -5.77 -9.11 -17.12
C GLU A 519 -7.05 -8.35 -16.81
N SER A 520 -7.82 -8.83 -15.84
CA SER A 520 -9.06 -8.19 -15.38
C SER A 520 -9.22 -8.38 -13.88
N MET A 521 -9.74 -7.36 -13.18
CA MET A 521 -9.94 -7.41 -11.73
C MET A 521 -8.69 -7.88 -10.96
N LYS A 522 -7.50 -7.45 -11.39
CA LYS A 522 -6.18 -7.84 -10.85
C LYS A 522 -5.86 -9.34 -10.93
N THR A 523 -6.49 -10.05 -11.86
CA THR A 523 -6.36 -11.50 -12.04
C THR A 523 -6.08 -11.82 -13.51
N GLU A 524 -5.29 -12.87 -13.75
CA GLU A 524 -5.13 -13.47 -15.07
C GLU A 524 -6.33 -14.37 -15.40
N ILE A 525 -6.97 -14.11 -16.54
CA ILE A 525 -8.11 -14.88 -17.03
C ILE A 525 -7.71 -15.51 -18.37
N GLU A 526 -7.57 -16.82 -18.37
CA GLU A 526 -7.23 -17.56 -19.58
C GLU A 526 -8.45 -17.65 -20.51
N LEU A 527 -8.32 -17.04 -21.69
CA LEU A 527 -9.30 -17.14 -22.76
C LEU A 527 -9.05 -18.43 -23.53
N SER A 528 -9.99 -19.36 -23.46
CA SER A 528 -9.88 -20.68 -24.09
C SER A 528 -10.68 -20.79 -25.39
N ALA A 529 -10.23 -21.65 -26.30
CA ALA A 529 -10.91 -21.88 -27.57
C ALA A 529 -12.28 -22.54 -27.36
N PRO A 530 -13.38 -21.97 -27.89
CA PRO A 530 -14.72 -22.55 -27.74
C PRO A 530 -14.91 -23.85 -28.55
N ALA A 531 -14.11 -24.05 -29.61
CA ALA A 531 -14.14 -25.20 -30.50
C ALA A 531 -12.75 -25.49 -31.06
N ASP A 532 -12.59 -26.66 -31.68
CA ASP A 532 -11.46 -26.95 -32.56
C ASP A 532 -11.55 -26.04 -33.79
N GLY A 533 -10.42 -25.53 -34.28
CA GLY A 533 -10.41 -24.68 -35.46
C GLY A 533 -9.04 -24.12 -35.81
N THR A 534 -9.00 -23.22 -36.79
CA THR A 534 -7.80 -22.46 -37.16
C THR A 534 -8.02 -20.99 -36.84
N VAL A 535 -7.05 -20.32 -36.22
CA VAL A 535 -7.14 -18.89 -35.92
C VAL A 535 -7.15 -18.10 -37.23
N LEU A 536 -8.31 -17.60 -37.64
CA LEU A 536 -8.46 -16.86 -38.89
C LEU A 536 -7.90 -15.45 -38.74
N ARG A 537 -8.34 -14.73 -37.70
CA ARG A 537 -7.96 -13.33 -37.44
C ARG A 537 -7.87 -13.07 -35.94
N ILE A 538 -6.86 -12.30 -35.55
CA ILE A 538 -6.78 -11.67 -34.22
C ILE A 538 -7.06 -10.19 -34.43
N LEU A 539 -8.07 -9.67 -33.75
CA LEU A 539 -8.59 -8.31 -33.95
C LEU A 539 -8.07 -7.33 -32.90
N ARG A 540 -7.39 -7.82 -31.87
CA ARG A 540 -6.91 -7.03 -30.74
C ARG A 540 -5.49 -7.42 -30.38
N SER A 541 -4.64 -6.44 -30.09
CA SER A 541 -3.22 -6.66 -29.79
C SER A 541 -2.97 -6.85 -28.29
N GLU A 542 -1.84 -7.45 -27.94
CA GLU A 542 -1.32 -7.41 -26.58
C GLU A 542 -1.21 -5.96 -26.09
N GLY A 543 -1.52 -5.74 -24.80
CA GLY A 543 -1.62 -4.43 -24.17
C GLY A 543 -2.91 -3.66 -24.45
N GLN A 544 -3.79 -4.11 -25.36
CA GLN A 544 -5.02 -3.40 -25.70
C GLN A 544 -6.13 -3.64 -24.64
N ALA A 545 -6.81 -2.57 -24.24
CA ALA A 545 -8.01 -2.63 -23.39
C ALA A 545 -9.22 -3.19 -24.15
N VAL A 546 -10.01 -4.01 -23.46
CA VAL A 546 -11.18 -4.71 -24.00
C VAL A 546 -12.38 -4.63 -23.06
N GLU A 547 -13.58 -4.62 -23.62
CA GLU A 547 -14.84 -4.69 -22.86
C GLU A 547 -15.40 -6.13 -22.79
N ALA A 548 -16.27 -6.39 -21.83
CA ALA A 548 -16.98 -7.66 -21.77
C ALA A 548 -17.92 -7.79 -22.99
N GLY A 549 -17.85 -8.92 -23.68
CA GLY A 549 -18.54 -9.18 -24.95
C GLY A 549 -17.83 -8.63 -26.18
N GLN A 550 -16.66 -8.00 -26.04
CA GLN A 550 -15.94 -7.47 -27.20
C GLN A 550 -15.21 -8.58 -27.95
N LEU A 551 -15.39 -8.63 -29.28
CA LEU A 551 -14.75 -9.61 -30.15
C LEU A 551 -13.22 -9.45 -30.18
N LEU A 552 -12.50 -10.54 -29.88
CA LEU A 552 -11.04 -10.57 -29.79
C LEU A 552 -10.40 -11.27 -30.98
N MET A 553 -10.97 -12.40 -31.40
CA MET A 553 -10.47 -13.21 -32.51
C MET A 553 -11.56 -14.05 -33.14
N ILE A 554 -11.29 -14.53 -34.34
CA ILE A 554 -12.19 -15.36 -35.15
C ILE A 554 -11.47 -16.69 -35.44
N LEU A 555 -12.15 -17.80 -35.19
CA LEU A 555 -11.73 -19.15 -35.57
C LEU A 555 -12.49 -19.62 -36.80
N GLU A 556 -11.85 -20.38 -37.67
CA GLU A 556 -12.45 -21.11 -38.80
C GLU A 556 -12.51 -22.61 -38.53
#